data_AF-A0A8S3XB87-F1
#
_entry.id   AF-A0A8S3XB87-F1
#
_cell.length_a   1.000
_cell.length_b   1.000
_cell.length_c   1.000
_cell.angle_alpha   90.00
_cell.angle_beta   90.00
_cell.angle_gamma   90.00
#
_symmetry.space_group_name_H-M   'P 1'
#
loop_
_entity.id
_entity.type
_entity.pdbx_description
1 polymer ?
#
loop_
_entity_poly.entity_id
_entity_poly.type
_entity_poly.pdbx_seq_one_letter_code
_entity_poly.pdbx_strand_id
1 'polypeptide(L)'
;MGISCYLACLVLYIFSFQIIATNSRTSNIWKLDVDEGLIVDGKTLSQDDNEKSKVSEEDAVFNIITSTVYYGNTWTKHGFDMFCTDCQPYEQQRPAFVNGEETNPTEANGESDDEYLDCGKAVNFTYYDNLVGVARRHRHPNVPEPQVALIFTKKKSYKNGVTEFDINALEKRLKKAKREKPKSVQLYNQIGNFWRIKGDTRQSIECFRRALAVSPYNAEVLLNLARVLFTLQYLDDAIYLTRRSLEVQPPDRNAWQQYFTLGEIFKAYGHYQEAAVHLKHALDLRPDFEPAVAALKDIENIPEASVHVYTLLIIVCLVMGVLLVILSSVDSGNDVEEHKTHRHFNRAMAMRSLRGVSFSGPRGRKKGGS
;
A
#
# COMPACT_ATOMS: atom_id res chain seq x y z
N MET A 1 -13.85 -11.77 -44.79
CA MET A 1 -14.09 -11.96 -43.34
C MET A 1 -12.90 -12.49 -42.52
N GLY A 2 -11.94 -13.27 -43.06
CA GLY A 2 -10.88 -13.88 -42.22
C GLY A 2 -9.68 -13.01 -41.79
N ILE A 3 -9.38 -11.93 -42.51
CA ILE A 3 -8.15 -11.12 -42.32
C ILE A 3 -8.26 -10.15 -41.13
N SER A 4 -9.48 -9.69 -40.81
CA SER A 4 -9.73 -8.70 -39.76
C SER A 4 -9.58 -9.29 -38.34
N CYS A 5 -9.96 -10.56 -38.16
CA CYS A 5 -9.84 -11.25 -36.87
C CYS A 5 -8.37 -11.57 -36.54
N TYR A 6 -7.56 -11.92 -37.55
CA TYR A 6 -6.14 -12.21 -37.36
C TYR A 6 -5.35 -10.97 -36.95
N LEU A 7 -5.69 -9.81 -37.52
CA LEU A 7 -5.06 -8.53 -37.17
C LEU A 7 -5.41 -8.13 -35.72
N ALA A 8 -6.66 -8.34 -35.29
CA ALA A 8 -7.08 -8.08 -33.91
C ALA A 8 -6.35 -9.00 -32.91
N CYS A 9 -6.22 -10.30 -33.22
CA CYS A 9 -5.46 -11.25 -32.39
C CYS A 9 -3.96 -10.90 -32.32
N LEU A 10 -3.37 -10.46 -33.43
CA LEU A 10 -1.95 -10.11 -33.49
C LEU A 10 -1.66 -8.83 -32.68
N VAL A 11 -2.57 -7.85 -32.74
CA VAL A 11 -2.51 -6.64 -31.91
C VAL A 11 -2.65 -6.98 -30.42
N LEU A 12 -3.61 -7.82 -30.03
CA LEU A 12 -3.76 -8.28 -28.65
C LEU A 12 -2.54 -9.06 -28.15
N TYR A 13 -1.94 -9.88 -29.01
CA TYR A 13 -0.72 -10.61 -28.69
C TYR A 13 0.46 -9.66 -28.46
N ILE A 14 0.67 -8.67 -29.33
CA ILE A 14 1.72 -7.65 -29.17
C ILE A 14 1.50 -6.85 -27.86
N PHE A 15 0.26 -6.44 -27.57
CA PHE A 15 -0.06 -5.75 -26.32
C PHE A 15 0.21 -6.61 -25.07
N SER A 16 -0.14 -7.90 -25.10
CA SER A 16 0.13 -8.82 -24.00
C SER A 16 1.63 -9.02 -23.77
N PHE A 17 2.42 -9.05 -24.85
CA PHE A 17 3.87 -9.24 -24.79
C PHE A 17 4.58 -7.98 -24.27
N GLN A 18 4.10 -6.79 -24.65
CA GLN A 18 4.60 -5.51 -24.12
C GLN A 18 4.31 -5.36 -22.63
N ILE A 19 3.13 -5.77 -22.14
CA ILE A 19 2.80 -5.73 -20.71
C ILE A 19 3.74 -6.63 -19.89
N ILE A 20 4.09 -7.81 -20.41
CA ILE A 20 5.02 -8.74 -19.76
C ILE A 20 6.47 -8.18 -19.78
N ALA A 21 6.87 -7.55 -20.89
CA ALA A 21 8.20 -6.95 -21.04
C ALA A 21 8.39 -5.66 -20.21
N THR A 22 7.33 -4.91 -19.93
CA THR A 22 7.40 -3.70 -19.10
C THR A 22 7.28 -3.99 -17.60
N ASN A 23 6.55 -5.04 -17.20
CA ASN A 23 6.44 -5.42 -15.78
C ASN A 23 7.68 -6.13 -15.22
N SER A 24 8.64 -6.50 -16.06
CA SER A 24 9.85 -7.22 -15.65
C SER A 24 11.06 -6.29 -15.39
N ARG A 25 10.93 -4.97 -15.63
CA ARG A 25 12.05 -4.02 -15.48
C ARG A 25 12.06 -3.22 -14.17
N THR A 26 11.11 -3.42 -13.26
CA THR A 26 11.13 -2.78 -11.93
C THR A 26 11.46 -3.74 -10.78
N SER A 27 11.71 -5.03 -11.05
CA SER A 27 12.33 -5.89 -10.05
C SER A 27 13.83 -5.62 -10.03
N ASN A 28 14.27 -4.70 -9.18
CA ASN A 28 15.66 -4.72 -8.71
C ASN A 28 15.82 -6.06 -7.98
N ILE A 29 16.45 -7.04 -8.65
CA ILE A 29 16.70 -8.37 -8.09
C ILE A 29 17.79 -8.19 -7.04
N TRP A 30 17.33 -8.09 -5.80
CA TRP A 30 18.16 -8.15 -4.61
C TRP A 30 18.35 -9.62 -4.26
N LYS A 31 19.59 -10.11 -4.29
CA LYS A 31 19.92 -11.49 -3.95
C LYS A 31 20.58 -11.48 -2.56
N LEU A 32 20.12 -12.35 -1.67
CA LEU A 32 20.74 -12.53 -0.36
C LEU A 32 21.99 -13.40 -0.56
N ASP A 33 23.15 -12.85 -0.23
CA ASP A 33 24.37 -13.62 -0.11
C ASP A 33 24.33 -14.37 1.23
N VAL A 34 24.21 -15.70 1.17
CA VAL A 34 23.99 -16.55 2.34
C VAL A 34 25.22 -16.61 3.24
N ASP A 35 26.40 -16.33 2.68
CA ASP A 35 27.67 -16.43 3.41
C ASP A 35 28.00 -15.13 4.17
N GLU A 36 27.53 -13.98 3.68
CA GLU A 36 27.80 -12.67 4.30
C GLU A 36 26.56 -12.04 4.99
N GLY A 37 25.36 -12.63 4.83
CA GLY A 37 24.13 -12.10 5.42
C GLY A 37 23.71 -10.73 4.88
N LEU A 38 24.23 -10.34 3.71
CA LEU A 38 24.01 -9.05 3.07
C LEU A 38 23.17 -9.20 1.79
N ILE A 39 22.38 -8.17 1.49
CA ILE A 39 21.53 -8.11 0.31
C ILE A 39 22.30 -7.34 -0.78
N VAL A 40 22.59 -7.98 -1.92
CA VAL A 40 23.38 -7.40 -3.02
C VAL A 40 22.51 -7.19 -4.26
N ASP A 41 22.73 -6.09 -4.98
CA ASP A 41 22.06 -5.76 -6.25
C ASP A 41 22.59 -6.64 -7.40
N GLY A 42 21.70 -7.34 -8.11
CA GLY A 42 22.03 -8.34 -9.14
C GLY A 42 22.75 -7.81 -10.39
N LYS A 43 23.21 -6.56 -10.42
CA LYS A 43 23.93 -5.94 -11.54
C LYS A 43 25.46 -5.99 -11.42
N THR A 44 26.02 -6.41 -10.29
CA THR A 44 27.48 -6.38 -10.05
C THR A 44 28.24 -7.69 -10.29
N LEU A 45 27.65 -8.69 -10.96
CA LEU A 45 28.39 -9.88 -11.41
C LEU A 45 28.60 -9.83 -12.91
N SER A 46 29.85 -9.57 -13.29
CA SER A 46 30.37 -9.60 -14.64
C SER A 46 30.12 -10.94 -15.32
N GLN A 47 29.74 -10.86 -16.60
CA GLN A 47 29.74 -11.95 -17.57
C GLN A 47 31.08 -12.68 -17.53
N ASP A 48 31.04 -14.00 -17.33
CA ASP A 48 31.99 -14.89 -17.98
C ASP A 48 31.25 -16.16 -18.41
N ASP A 49 31.18 -16.32 -19.72
CA ASP A 49 30.74 -17.52 -20.40
C ASP A 49 31.79 -18.61 -20.20
N ASN A 50 31.50 -19.63 -19.40
CA ASN A 50 31.99 -20.97 -19.72
C ASN A 50 31.19 -22.08 -19.04
N GLU A 51 30.78 -23.00 -19.90
CA GLU A 51 29.97 -24.19 -19.69
C GLU A 51 30.62 -25.21 -18.74
N LYS A 52 29.88 -25.68 -17.74
CA LYS A 52 29.71 -27.13 -17.51
C LYS A 52 28.59 -27.46 -16.53
N SER A 53 27.75 -28.35 -17.02
CA SER A 53 26.69 -29.06 -16.33
C SER A 53 27.13 -29.69 -15.00
N LYS A 54 26.37 -29.37 -13.95
CA LYS A 54 26.02 -30.32 -12.89
C LYS A 54 24.68 -29.91 -12.30
N VAL A 55 23.64 -30.56 -12.78
CA VAL A 55 22.34 -30.63 -12.13
C VAL A 55 22.52 -31.55 -10.92
N SER A 56 22.49 -31.01 -9.71
CA SER A 56 21.91 -31.66 -8.53
C SER A 56 21.76 -30.65 -7.39
N GLU A 57 20.63 -30.80 -6.70
CA GLU A 57 20.33 -30.35 -5.33
C GLU A 57 19.88 -28.89 -5.07
N GLU A 58 18.55 -28.79 -4.97
CA GLU A 58 17.81 -28.13 -3.88
C GLU A 58 17.55 -26.61 -3.94
N ASP A 59 16.70 -26.21 -4.90
CA ASP A 59 15.90 -24.99 -4.75
C ASP A 59 14.77 -25.22 -3.71
N ALA A 60 15.09 -25.02 -2.43
CA ALA A 60 14.11 -25.03 -1.34
C ALA A 60 12.93 -24.06 -1.57
N VAL A 61 13.18 -22.97 -2.32
CA VAL A 61 12.16 -21.98 -2.68
C VAL A 61 11.19 -22.52 -3.73
N PHE A 62 11.68 -23.30 -4.71
CA PHE A 62 10.84 -23.86 -5.76
C PHE A 62 9.91 -24.94 -5.21
N ASN A 63 10.39 -25.77 -4.27
CA ASN A 63 9.56 -26.78 -3.60
C ASN A 63 8.48 -26.16 -2.68
N ILE A 64 8.72 -24.99 -2.08
CA ILE A 64 7.69 -24.27 -1.32
C ILE A 64 6.54 -23.83 -2.24
N ILE A 65 6.87 -23.35 -3.45
CA ILE A 65 5.89 -22.82 -4.40
C ILE A 65 5.07 -23.95 -5.06
N THR A 66 5.68 -25.11 -5.31
CA THR A 66 5.04 -26.24 -6.01
C THR A 66 4.25 -27.19 -5.08
N SER A 67 4.35 -27.03 -3.76
CA SER A 67 3.70 -27.91 -2.75
C SER A 67 2.17 -27.79 -2.62
N THR A 68 1.48 -27.11 -3.55
CA THR A 68 0.00 -27.03 -3.54
C THR A 68 -0.60 -28.15 -4.37
N VAL A 69 -1.25 -29.12 -3.70
CA VAL A 69 -2.03 -30.17 -4.36
C VAL A 69 -3.51 -29.90 -4.15
N TYR A 70 -4.29 -29.95 -5.23
CA TYR A 70 -5.74 -29.73 -5.24
C TYR A 70 -6.46 -31.02 -4.83
N TYR A 71 -7.17 -31.00 -3.70
CA TYR A 71 -8.07 -32.08 -3.29
C TYR A 71 -9.45 -31.49 -2.99
N GLY A 72 -10.41 -31.72 -3.89
CA GLY A 72 -11.77 -31.17 -3.78
C GLY A 72 -11.82 -29.64 -3.81
N ASN A 73 -12.91 -29.03 -3.33
CA ASN A 73 -13.19 -27.58 -3.43
C ASN A 73 -12.35 -26.69 -2.48
N THR A 74 -11.24 -27.17 -1.91
CA THR A 74 -10.44 -26.41 -0.94
C THR A 74 -8.94 -26.63 -1.12
N TRP A 75 -8.16 -25.55 -1.05
CA TRP A 75 -6.70 -25.59 -1.08
C TRP A 75 -6.15 -25.79 0.33
N THR A 76 -5.40 -26.86 0.58
CA THR A 76 -4.74 -27.14 1.87
C THR A 76 -3.23 -27.26 1.68
N LYS A 77 -2.47 -26.47 2.43
CA LYS A 77 -0.99 -26.50 2.47
C LYS A 77 -0.54 -27.56 3.46
N HIS A 78 0.16 -28.60 3.01
CA HIS A 78 0.89 -29.49 3.93
C HIS A 78 2.24 -28.86 4.28
N GLY A 79 2.41 -28.47 5.55
CA GLY A 79 3.74 -28.21 6.10
C GLY A 79 4.45 -29.54 6.28
N PHE A 80 5.71 -29.62 5.84
CA PHE A 80 6.58 -30.74 6.19
C PHE A 80 6.88 -30.64 7.69
N ASP A 81 6.44 -31.63 8.46
CA ASP A 81 6.77 -31.74 9.89
C ASP A 81 8.27 -32.01 10.03
N MET A 82 9.01 -31.01 10.49
CA MET A 82 10.39 -31.15 10.94
C MET A 82 10.35 -31.83 12.31
N PHE A 83 10.52 -33.15 12.34
CA PHE A 83 10.63 -33.90 13.60
C PHE A 83 11.91 -33.44 14.35
N CYS A 84 11.75 -32.69 15.44
CA CYS A 84 12.82 -32.48 16.42
C CYS A 84 13.05 -33.80 17.17
N THR A 85 14.19 -34.45 16.94
CA THR A 85 14.51 -35.75 17.55
C THR A 85 14.98 -35.66 19.00
N ASP A 86 15.16 -34.46 19.56
CA ASP A 86 15.57 -34.25 20.97
C ASP A 86 14.96 -32.98 21.59
N CYS A 87 13.63 -32.83 21.51
CA CYS A 87 12.90 -31.80 22.24
C CYS A 87 12.13 -32.45 23.40
N GLN A 88 12.58 -32.25 24.65
CA GLN A 88 11.81 -32.68 25.83
C GLN A 88 10.50 -31.88 25.96
N PRO A 89 9.37 -32.52 26.34
CA PRO A 89 8.08 -31.86 26.40
C PRO A 89 7.94 -31.08 27.71
N TYR A 90 7.61 -29.79 27.62
CA TYR A 90 7.09 -29.02 28.75
C TYR A 90 5.57 -29.05 28.70
N GLU A 91 4.96 -29.77 29.65
CA GLU A 91 3.52 -29.96 29.75
C GLU A 91 2.77 -28.63 29.96
N GLN A 92 1.67 -28.51 29.22
CA GLN A 92 0.64 -27.50 29.44
C GLN A 92 -0.01 -27.71 30.81
N GLN A 93 0.06 -26.71 31.68
CA GLN A 93 -0.92 -26.53 32.75
C GLN A 93 -1.55 -25.15 32.64
N ARG A 94 -2.80 -25.15 32.18
CA ARG A 94 -3.75 -24.06 32.40
C ARG A 94 -4.44 -24.36 33.75
N PRO A 95 -4.58 -23.37 34.65
CA PRO A 95 -5.87 -23.20 35.33
C PRO A 95 -6.26 -21.71 35.36
N ALA A 96 -7.45 -21.34 34.88
CA ALA A 96 -8.74 -21.34 35.58
C ALA A 96 -9.02 -19.99 36.28
N PHE A 97 -10.15 -19.41 35.87
CA PHE A 97 -10.72 -18.13 36.31
C PHE A 97 -11.30 -18.28 37.72
N VAL A 98 -10.91 -17.43 38.69
CA VAL A 98 -11.69 -17.11 39.91
C VAL A 98 -11.44 -15.65 40.32
N ASN A 99 -12.49 -15.04 40.89
CA ASN A 99 -12.75 -13.63 41.16
C ASN A 99 -11.79 -12.92 42.14
N GLY A 100 -11.74 -11.59 41.94
CA GLY A 100 -11.42 -10.46 42.83
C GLY A 100 -10.79 -10.67 44.21
N GLU A 101 -9.72 -9.91 44.48
CA GLU A 101 -9.56 -9.10 45.70
C GLU A 101 -8.43 -8.07 45.52
N GLU A 102 -8.69 -6.84 45.99
CA GLU A 102 -7.71 -5.76 46.11
C GLU A 102 -6.64 -6.12 47.15
N THR A 103 -5.36 -5.93 46.85
CA THR A 103 -4.35 -5.62 47.87
C THR A 103 -3.25 -4.72 47.31
N ASN A 104 -2.88 -3.76 48.15
CA ASN A 104 -1.91 -2.68 47.94
C ASN A 104 -0.45 -3.16 48.07
N PRO A 105 0.55 -2.32 47.70
CA PRO A 105 1.85 -2.76 47.24
C PRO A 105 2.81 -3.05 48.40
N THR A 106 3.47 -4.21 48.35
CA THR A 106 4.67 -4.48 49.15
C THR A 106 5.90 -4.49 48.26
N GLU A 107 6.83 -3.62 48.63
CA GLU A 107 8.20 -3.57 48.17
C GLU A 107 8.87 -4.95 48.31
N ALA A 108 9.49 -5.41 47.22
CA ALA A 108 10.46 -6.49 47.26
C ALA A 108 11.57 -6.17 46.25
N ASN A 109 12.74 -5.81 46.80
CA ASN A 109 14.00 -5.78 46.08
C ASN A 109 14.30 -7.20 45.56
N GLY A 110 14.28 -7.34 44.25
CA GLY A 110 14.68 -8.54 43.50
C GLY A 110 15.05 -8.10 42.10
N GLU A 111 16.35 -7.89 41.88
CA GLU A 111 16.94 -7.40 40.64
C GLU A 111 16.98 -8.54 39.61
N SER A 112 15.84 -8.81 38.99
CA SER A 112 15.76 -9.58 37.74
C SER A 112 15.61 -8.59 36.59
N ASP A 113 16.70 -8.37 35.85
CA ASP A 113 16.86 -7.34 34.80
C ASP A 113 16.04 -7.57 33.51
N ASP A 114 15.07 -8.50 33.52
CA ASP A 114 14.18 -8.77 32.38
C ASP A 114 12.89 -7.92 32.41
N GLU A 115 12.99 -6.66 32.86
CA GLU A 115 11.88 -5.73 32.77
C GLU A 115 11.62 -5.41 31.28
N TYR A 116 10.55 -5.95 30.70
CA TYR A 116 10.17 -5.68 29.31
C TYR A 116 9.90 -4.19 29.07
N LEU A 117 10.50 -3.60 28.03
CA LEU A 117 10.35 -2.16 27.73
C LEU A 117 8.99 -1.85 27.07
N ASP A 118 7.91 -1.87 27.86
CA ASP A 118 6.62 -1.39 27.40
C ASP A 118 6.39 0.10 27.73
N CYS A 119 5.38 0.68 27.08
CA CYS A 119 4.81 1.97 27.48
C CYS A 119 3.79 1.83 28.62
N GLY A 120 3.58 0.63 29.17
CA GLY A 120 2.62 0.27 30.22
C GLY A 120 1.24 -0.13 29.68
N LYS A 121 0.23 -0.19 30.57
CA LYS A 121 -1.16 -0.56 30.22
C LYS A 121 -1.70 0.21 29.01
N ALA A 122 -2.44 -0.50 28.15
CA ALA A 122 -3.10 0.04 26.97
C ALA A 122 -4.10 1.14 27.33
N VAL A 123 -4.23 2.14 26.46
CA VAL A 123 -5.20 3.22 26.63
C VAL A 123 -6.57 2.80 26.07
N ASN A 124 -7.63 3.12 26.81
CA ASN A 124 -9.02 2.79 26.43
C ASN A 124 -9.50 3.57 25.20
N PHE A 125 -9.15 4.86 25.10
CA PHE A 125 -9.60 5.72 24.01
C PHE A 125 -8.55 6.78 23.65
N THR A 126 -8.32 6.94 22.35
CA THR A 126 -7.63 8.11 21.77
C THR A 126 -8.45 8.68 20.61
N TYR A 127 -8.28 9.97 20.32
CA TYR A 127 -8.99 10.64 19.22
C TYR A 127 -8.73 10.01 17.84
N TYR A 128 -7.61 9.29 17.70
CA TYR A 128 -7.14 8.71 16.44
C TYR A 128 -7.40 7.19 16.34
N ASP A 129 -8.15 6.61 17.26
CA ASP A 129 -8.48 5.16 17.25
C ASP A 129 -9.43 4.77 16.10
N ASN A 130 -10.11 5.75 15.51
CA ASN A 130 -10.97 5.58 14.35
C ASN A 130 -10.20 5.32 13.04
N LEU A 131 -8.91 5.65 12.99
CA LEU A 131 -8.05 5.38 11.84
C LEU A 131 -7.89 3.88 11.63
N VAL A 132 -7.99 3.41 10.38
CA VAL A 132 -8.04 1.98 10.06
C VAL A 132 -6.75 1.28 10.50
N GLY A 133 -5.60 1.91 10.26
CA GLY A 133 -4.29 1.43 10.69
C GLY A 133 -4.15 1.37 12.21
N VAL A 134 -4.70 2.34 12.94
CA VAL A 134 -4.64 2.33 14.42
C VAL A 134 -5.60 1.29 15.01
N ALA A 135 -6.79 1.15 14.43
CA ALA A 135 -7.78 0.16 14.85
C ALA A 135 -7.27 -1.28 14.66
N ARG A 136 -6.53 -1.55 13.57
CA ARG A 136 -5.98 -2.87 13.24
C ARG A 136 -4.59 -3.16 13.82
N ARG A 137 -4.11 -2.36 14.77
CA ARG A 137 -2.75 -2.45 15.37
C ARG A 137 -2.31 -3.84 15.85
N HIS A 138 -3.24 -4.73 16.20
CA HIS A 138 -2.91 -6.10 16.63
C HIS A 138 -2.65 -7.09 15.47
N ARG A 139 -2.88 -6.70 14.21
CA ARG A 139 -2.75 -7.55 13.02
C ARG A 139 -1.59 -7.17 12.11
N HIS A 140 -0.87 -6.10 12.43
CA HIS A 140 0.19 -5.61 11.56
C HIS A 140 1.42 -6.51 11.63
N PRO A 141 2.15 -6.67 10.51
CA PRO A 141 3.43 -7.36 10.52
C PRO A 141 4.49 -6.54 11.25
N ASN A 142 5.57 -7.21 11.65
CA ASN A 142 6.75 -6.52 12.13
C ASN A 142 7.55 -5.97 10.95
N VAL A 143 7.83 -4.67 10.96
CA VAL A 143 8.53 -3.95 9.88
C VAL A 143 9.61 -3.08 10.49
N PRO A 144 10.89 -3.51 10.50
CA PRO A 144 11.98 -2.75 11.11
C PRO A 144 12.36 -1.54 10.26
N GLU A 145 12.53 -0.39 10.93
CA GLU A 145 13.03 0.86 10.34
C GLU A 145 14.39 1.24 10.97
N PRO A 146 15.50 0.56 10.62
CA PRO A 146 16.80 0.79 11.26
C PRO A 146 17.30 2.23 11.10
N GLN A 147 16.94 2.92 10.01
CA GLN A 147 17.26 4.33 9.77
C GLN A 147 16.73 5.28 10.85
N VAL A 148 15.68 4.90 11.60
CA VAL A 148 15.12 5.68 12.72
C VAL A 148 16.12 5.78 13.88
N ALA A 149 17.09 4.87 13.97
CA ALA A 149 18.16 4.91 14.98
C ALA A 149 18.96 6.21 14.95
N LEU A 150 19.07 6.85 13.77
CA LEU A 150 19.73 8.14 13.59
C LEU A 150 19.11 9.27 14.43
N ILE A 151 17.85 9.14 14.86
CA ILE A 151 17.20 10.10 15.76
C ILE A 151 17.86 10.08 17.16
N PHE A 152 18.40 8.93 17.58
CA PHE A 152 19.01 8.73 18.90
C PHE A 152 20.52 8.94 18.90
N THR A 153 21.18 8.97 17.74
CA THR A 153 22.62 9.20 17.64
C THR A 153 22.91 10.71 17.71
N LYS A 154 23.88 11.10 18.55
CA LYS A 154 24.39 12.48 18.56
C LYS A 154 25.33 12.66 17.36
N LYS A 155 25.22 13.79 16.64
CA LYS A 155 26.09 14.19 15.50
C LYS A 155 27.60 13.98 15.69
N LYS A 156 28.10 13.90 16.94
CA LYS A 156 29.53 13.70 17.27
C LYS A 156 30.07 12.30 16.94
N SER A 157 29.22 11.30 16.66
CA SER A 157 29.69 9.93 16.40
C SER A 157 30.02 9.64 14.92
N TYR A 158 30.02 10.67 14.06
CA TYR A 158 30.23 10.56 12.61
C TYR A 158 31.72 10.55 12.21
N LYS A 159 32.58 9.91 12.99
CA LYS A 159 33.95 9.59 12.58
C LYS A 159 33.99 8.10 12.29
N ASN A 160 34.03 7.74 11.00
CA ASN A 160 34.34 6.40 10.45
C ASN A 160 33.17 5.50 9.98
N GLY A 161 32.11 6.06 9.40
CA GLY A 161 31.33 5.36 8.36
C GLY A 161 30.36 4.24 8.77
N VAL A 162 30.52 3.61 9.94
CA VAL A 162 29.53 2.68 10.50
C VAL A 162 29.51 2.91 12.02
N THR A 163 28.52 3.65 12.50
CA THR A 163 28.23 3.65 13.93
C THR A 163 27.45 2.39 14.24
N GLU A 164 28.08 1.43 14.92
CA GLU A 164 27.39 0.33 15.57
C GLU A 164 26.39 0.93 16.57
N PHE A 165 25.13 1.05 16.15
CA PHE A 165 24.07 1.57 17.00
C PHE A 165 23.63 0.45 17.94
N ASP A 166 24.09 0.51 19.18
CA ASP A 166 23.74 -0.48 20.19
C ASP A 166 22.28 -0.28 20.65
N ILE A 167 21.39 -1.09 20.07
CA ILE A 167 19.96 -1.15 20.40
C ILE A 167 19.75 -1.55 21.87
N ASN A 168 20.61 -2.41 22.42
CA ASN A 168 20.51 -2.88 23.80
C ASN A 168 20.89 -1.76 24.78
N ALA A 169 21.93 -0.98 24.46
CA ALA A 169 22.26 0.22 25.23
C ALA A 169 21.15 1.27 25.19
N LEU A 170 20.47 1.45 24.04
CA LEU A 170 19.29 2.32 23.97
C LEU A 170 18.16 1.79 24.85
N GLU A 171 17.87 0.49 24.79
CA GLU A 171 16.85 -0.15 25.61
C GLU A 171 17.11 0.08 27.11
N LYS A 172 18.35 -0.14 27.56
CA LYS A 172 18.76 0.08 28.97
C LYS A 172 18.56 1.54 29.39
N ARG A 173 18.90 2.51 28.53
CA ARG A 173 18.69 3.95 28.80
C ARG A 173 17.20 4.29 28.92
N LEU A 174 16.36 3.74 28.05
CA LEU A 174 14.92 3.97 28.07
C LEU A 174 14.26 3.32 29.30
N LYS A 175 14.69 2.11 29.70
CA LYS A 175 14.26 1.48 30.96
C LYS A 175 14.58 2.37 32.16
N LYS A 176 15.82 2.90 32.24
CA LYS A 176 16.20 3.84 33.30
C LYS A 176 15.33 5.11 33.28
N ALA A 177 15.15 5.72 32.11
CA ALA A 177 14.33 6.92 31.97
C ALA A 177 12.86 6.69 32.37
N LYS A 178 12.33 5.49 32.13
CA LYS A 178 11.00 5.07 32.56
C LYS A 178 10.86 4.99 34.07
N ARG A 179 11.88 4.50 34.79
CA ARG A 179 11.90 4.49 36.26
C ARG A 179 11.93 5.90 36.84
N GLU A 180 12.67 6.82 36.21
CA GLU A 180 12.77 8.21 36.66
C GLU A 180 11.52 9.04 36.36
N LYS A 181 10.90 8.86 35.18
CA LYS A 181 9.75 9.68 34.71
C LYS A 181 8.70 8.83 34.00
N PRO A 182 7.88 8.06 34.73
CA PRO A 182 6.99 7.02 34.15
C PRO A 182 5.81 7.55 33.31
N LYS A 183 5.56 8.86 33.27
CA LYS A 183 4.41 9.50 32.59
C LYS A 183 4.78 10.70 31.73
N SER A 184 5.89 10.60 30.99
CA SER A 184 6.32 11.66 30.05
C SER A 184 5.88 11.34 28.62
N VAL A 185 5.24 12.31 27.95
CA VAL A 185 4.90 12.24 26.51
C VAL A 185 6.16 11.97 25.68
N GLN A 186 7.25 12.67 26.01
CA GLN A 186 8.52 12.51 25.32
C GLN A 186 9.10 11.11 25.49
N LEU A 187 8.96 10.52 26.68
CA LEU A 187 9.42 9.16 26.93
C LEU A 187 8.61 8.15 26.11
N TYR A 188 7.28 8.26 26.09
CA TYR A 188 6.44 7.37 25.28
C TYR A 188 6.73 7.49 23.79
N ASN A 189 6.99 8.72 23.30
CA ASN A 189 7.44 8.96 21.93
C ASN A 189 8.79 8.27 21.63
N GLN A 190 9.74 8.35 22.56
CA GLN A 190 11.05 7.68 22.44
C GLN A 190 10.94 6.16 22.47
N ILE A 191 10.12 5.59 23.37
CA ILE A 191 9.88 4.14 23.43
C ILE A 191 9.17 3.67 22.15
N GLY A 192 8.20 4.44 21.62
CA GLY A 192 7.56 4.14 20.33
C GLY A 192 8.58 4.11 19.18
N ASN A 193 9.46 5.11 19.09
CA ASN A 193 10.54 5.13 18.10
C ASN A 193 11.55 3.98 18.28
N PHE A 194 11.82 3.55 19.51
CA PHE A 194 12.62 2.35 19.76
C PHE A 194 11.96 1.09 19.17
N TRP A 195 10.65 0.93 19.37
CA TRP A 195 9.91 -0.19 18.78
C TRP A 195 9.83 -0.11 17.26
N ARG A 196 9.83 1.08 16.64
CA ARG A 196 10.01 1.25 15.18
C ARG A 196 11.35 0.71 14.69
N ILE A 197 12.43 0.97 15.43
CA ILE A 197 13.77 0.47 15.08
C ILE A 197 13.79 -1.07 15.14
N LYS A 198 13.21 -1.66 16.19
CA LYS A 198 13.07 -3.12 16.32
C LYS A 198 12.06 -3.74 15.35
N GLY A 199 11.14 -2.94 14.82
CA GLY A 199 10.09 -3.34 13.90
C GLY A 199 8.81 -3.86 14.54
N ASP A 200 8.66 -3.80 15.86
CA ASP A 200 7.40 -4.16 16.53
C ASP A 200 6.38 -3.02 16.34
N THR A 201 5.60 -3.12 15.27
CA THR A 201 4.63 -2.09 14.86
C THR A 201 3.49 -1.98 15.87
N ARG A 202 3.10 -3.10 16.51
CA ARG A 202 2.06 -3.12 17.53
C ARG A 202 2.48 -2.30 18.75
N GLN A 203 3.66 -2.57 19.32
CA GLN A 203 4.15 -1.84 20.48
C GLN A 203 4.42 -0.36 20.15
N SER A 204 4.97 -0.10 18.97
CA SER A 204 5.16 1.26 18.46
C SER A 204 3.87 2.07 18.48
N ILE A 205 2.78 1.53 17.90
CA ILE A 205 1.47 2.20 17.85
C ILE A 205 0.90 2.38 19.26
N GLU A 206 0.97 1.38 20.14
CA GLU A 206 0.46 1.53 21.51
C GLU A 206 1.18 2.62 22.30
N CYS A 207 2.49 2.77 22.10
CA CYS A 207 3.27 3.81 22.77
C CYS A 207 2.96 5.20 22.22
N PHE A 208 2.75 5.35 20.91
CA PHE A 208 2.25 6.61 20.35
C PHE A 208 0.81 6.92 20.77
N ARG A 209 -0.09 5.92 20.81
CA ARG A 209 -1.45 6.09 21.36
C ARG A 209 -1.40 6.61 22.78
N ARG A 210 -0.51 6.07 23.62
CA ARG A 210 -0.35 6.54 24.99
C ARG A 210 0.23 7.95 25.09
N ALA A 211 1.19 8.30 24.24
CA ALA A 211 1.68 9.67 24.15
C ALA A 211 0.56 10.65 23.74
N LEU A 212 -0.28 10.29 22.78
CA LEU A 212 -1.42 11.09 22.31
C LEU A 212 -2.58 11.14 23.30
N ALA A 213 -2.74 10.13 24.15
CA ALA A 213 -3.72 10.18 25.24
C ALA A 213 -3.38 11.25 26.28
N VAL A 214 -2.09 11.49 26.51
CA VAL A 214 -1.60 12.55 27.41
C VAL A 214 -1.55 13.90 26.70
N SER A 215 -1.14 13.93 25.43
CA SER A 215 -1.05 15.15 24.61
C SER A 215 -1.59 14.90 23.20
N PRO A 216 -2.91 15.11 22.98
CA PRO A 216 -3.57 14.79 21.69
C PRO A 216 -3.09 15.61 20.49
N TYR A 217 -2.47 16.76 20.76
CA TYR A 217 -1.99 17.73 19.77
C TYR A 217 -0.47 17.83 19.73
N ASN A 218 0.24 16.76 20.12
CA ASN A 218 1.69 16.73 20.00
C ASN A 218 2.10 16.45 18.54
N ALA A 219 2.60 17.49 17.85
CA ALA A 219 2.98 17.41 16.45
C ALA A 219 4.00 16.30 16.15
N GLU A 220 5.02 16.13 17.00
CA GLU A 220 6.09 15.14 16.80
C GLU A 220 5.56 13.71 16.90
N VAL A 221 4.69 13.44 17.88
CA VAL A 221 4.07 12.13 18.06
C VAL A 221 3.12 11.79 16.92
N LEU A 222 2.32 12.77 16.46
CA LEU A 222 1.44 12.60 15.30
C LEU A 222 2.24 12.25 14.04
N LEU A 223 3.36 12.93 13.82
CA LEU A 223 4.24 12.67 12.68
C LEU A 223 4.88 11.27 12.76
N ASN A 224 5.31 10.85 13.94
CA ASN A 224 5.90 9.51 14.12
C ASN A 224 4.86 8.40 13.92
N LEU A 225 3.62 8.59 14.42
CA LEU A 225 2.53 7.65 14.14
C LEU A 225 2.18 7.62 12.66
N ALA A 226 2.13 8.77 11.99
CA ALA A 226 1.91 8.85 10.54
C ALA A 226 2.96 8.06 9.74
N ARG A 227 4.23 8.14 10.13
CA ARG A 227 5.32 7.39 9.49
C ARG A 227 5.17 5.87 9.66
N VAL A 228 4.70 5.41 10.82
CA VAL A 228 4.39 3.99 11.03
C VAL A 228 3.22 3.55 10.14
N LEU A 229 2.18 4.37 10.02
CA LEU A 229 1.06 4.05 9.14
C LEU A 229 1.47 4.09 7.65
N PHE A 230 2.40 4.98 7.28
CA PHE A 230 2.99 5.04 5.96
C PHE A 230 3.79 3.78 5.62
N THR A 231 4.65 3.28 6.52
CA THR A 231 5.39 2.03 6.29
C THR A 231 4.46 0.82 6.17
N LEU A 232 3.31 0.87 6.84
CA LEU A 232 2.24 -0.12 6.74
C LEU A 232 1.28 0.08 5.55
N GLN A 233 1.54 1.06 4.67
CA GLN A 233 0.72 1.39 3.50
C GLN A 233 -0.71 1.88 3.80
N TYR A 234 -1.00 2.31 5.03
CA TYR A 234 -2.23 3.04 5.36
C TYR A 234 -2.09 4.51 4.96
N LEU A 235 -2.02 4.78 3.66
CA LEU A 235 -1.65 6.10 3.12
C LEU A 235 -2.64 7.20 3.52
N ASP A 236 -3.96 6.94 3.48
CA ASP A 236 -4.97 7.94 3.86
C ASP A 236 -4.85 8.35 5.34
N ASP A 237 -4.68 7.38 6.24
CA ASP A 237 -4.47 7.64 7.67
C ASP A 237 -3.15 8.41 7.91
N ALA A 238 -2.10 8.07 7.16
CA ALA A 238 -0.81 8.74 7.23
C ALA A 238 -0.90 10.21 6.75
N ILE A 239 -1.65 10.49 5.66
CA ILE A 239 -1.92 11.85 5.19
C ILE A 239 -2.68 12.63 6.26
N TYR A 240 -3.74 12.04 6.82
CA TYR A 240 -4.56 12.67 7.86
C TYR A 240 -3.71 13.08 9.07
N LEU A 241 -2.92 12.14 9.61
CA LEU A 241 -2.08 12.42 10.77
C LEU A 241 -0.96 13.41 10.48
N THR A 242 -0.36 13.37 9.28
CA THR A 242 0.72 14.30 8.91
C THR A 242 0.18 15.71 8.72
N ARG A 243 -1.00 15.88 8.10
CA ARG A 243 -1.70 17.17 8.02
C ARG A 243 -2.04 17.69 9.41
N ARG A 244 -2.55 16.81 10.29
CA ARG A 244 -2.85 17.20 11.67
C ARG A 244 -1.60 17.63 12.43
N SER A 245 -0.48 16.92 12.24
CA SER A 245 0.84 17.30 12.80
C SER A 245 1.28 18.69 12.33
N LEU A 246 1.07 19.01 11.05
CA LEU A 246 1.39 20.32 10.48
C LEU A 246 0.53 21.44 11.09
N GLU A 247 -0.78 21.20 11.29
CA GLU A 247 -1.71 22.16 11.89
C GLU A 247 -1.38 22.50 13.35
N VAL A 248 -0.92 21.51 14.13
CA VAL A 248 -0.60 21.69 15.55
C VAL A 248 0.88 21.98 15.81
N GLN A 249 1.69 22.11 14.75
CA GLN A 249 3.11 22.40 14.87
C GLN A 249 3.34 23.75 15.57
N PRO A 250 4.15 23.78 16.63
CA PRO A 250 4.50 25.04 17.29
C PRO A 250 5.23 26.01 16.34
N PRO A 251 4.92 27.32 16.37
CA PRO A 251 5.46 28.30 15.43
C PRO A 251 6.98 28.53 15.57
N ASP A 252 7.56 28.15 16.71
CA ASP A 252 9.01 28.19 16.98
C ASP A 252 9.79 27.08 16.26
N ARG A 253 9.10 26.07 15.70
CA ARG A 253 9.70 24.94 15.01
C ARG A 253 9.28 24.92 13.54
N ASN A 254 10.26 24.83 12.63
CA ASN A 254 9.98 24.65 11.22
C ASN A 254 9.29 23.29 10.95
N ALA A 255 8.44 23.26 9.92
CA ALA A 255 7.61 22.09 9.59
C ALA A 255 8.16 21.25 8.42
N TRP A 256 9.47 21.35 8.13
CA TRP A 256 10.08 20.66 6.99
C TRP A 256 9.91 19.14 7.05
N GLN A 257 9.87 18.55 8.26
CA GLN A 257 9.69 17.12 8.43
C GLN A 257 8.29 16.66 8.03
N GLN A 258 7.27 17.45 8.35
CA GLN A 258 5.88 17.20 7.97
C GLN A 258 5.73 17.33 6.46
N TYR A 259 6.24 18.41 5.86
CA TYR A 259 6.20 18.59 4.40
C TYR A 259 6.94 17.48 3.65
N PHE A 260 8.13 17.10 4.11
CA PHE A 260 8.85 15.97 3.51
C PHE A 260 8.07 14.66 3.63
N THR A 261 7.46 14.40 4.79
CA THR A 261 6.68 13.17 5.02
C THR A 261 5.42 13.17 4.15
N LEU A 262 4.72 14.30 3.98
CA LEU A 262 3.63 14.43 3.01
C LEU A 262 4.11 14.16 1.58
N GLY A 263 5.25 14.72 1.20
CA GLY A 263 5.87 14.49 -0.10
C GLY A 263 6.10 13.00 -0.39
N GLU A 264 6.70 12.28 0.57
CA GLU A 264 6.91 10.84 0.46
C GLU A 264 5.60 10.04 0.41
N ILE A 265 4.60 10.42 1.21
CA ILE A 265 3.29 9.75 1.20
C ILE A 265 2.58 9.96 -0.14
N PHE A 266 2.53 11.19 -0.66
CA PHE A 266 1.91 11.48 -1.97
C PHE A 266 2.66 10.83 -3.13
N LYS A 267 4.00 10.74 -3.04
CA LYS A 267 4.81 10.02 -4.02
C LYS A 267 4.43 8.54 -4.05
N ALA A 268 4.25 7.90 -2.88
CA ALA A 268 3.79 6.51 -2.79
C ALA A 268 2.32 6.34 -3.21
N TYR A 269 1.48 7.35 -2.99
CA TYR A 269 0.09 7.38 -3.46
C TYR A 269 -0.02 7.53 -4.99
N GLY A 270 1.06 7.94 -5.67
CA GLY A 270 1.09 8.21 -7.11
C GLY A 270 0.71 9.65 -7.48
N HIS A 271 0.46 10.52 -6.51
CA HIS A 271 0.16 11.94 -6.72
C HIS A 271 1.45 12.75 -6.83
N TYR A 272 2.19 12.56 -7.92
CA TYR A 272 3.53 13.13 -8.10
C TYR A 272 3.56 14.67 -8.11
N GLN A 273 2.53 15.32 -8.64
CA GLN A 273 2.42 16.78 -8.64
C GLN A 273 2.30 17.34 -7.21
N GLU A 274 1.42 16.75 -6.40
CA GLU A 274 1.24 17.13 -4.99
C GLU A 274 2.49 16.83 -4.17
N ALA A 275 3.12 15.67 -4.43
CA ALA A 275 4.39 15.29 -3.82
C ALA A 275 5.48 16.33 -4.09
N ALA A 276 5.64 16.77 -5.34
CA ALA A 276 6.64 17.76 -5.71
C ALA A 276 6.43 19.12 -5.01
N VAL A 277 5.18 19.57 -4.87
CA VAL A 277 4.84 20.80 -4.13
C VAL A 277 5.29 20.69 -2.67
N HIS A 278 4.96 19.60 -1.99
CA HIS A 278 5.32 19.40 -0.60
C HIS A 278 6.84 19.21 -0.39
N LEU A 279 7.53 18.53 -1.31
CA LEU A 279 8.99 18.38 -1.27
C LEU A 279 9.70 19.72 -1.48
N LYS A 280 9.22 20.56 -2.40
CA LYS A 280 9.73 21.92 -2.60
C LYS A 280 9.56 22.77 -1.34
N HIS A 281 8.40 22.74 -0.69
CA HIS A 281 8.22 23.41 0.61
C HIS A 281 9.14 22.89 1.72
N ALA A 282 9.45 21.58 1.74
CA ALA A 282 10.43 21.05 2.67
C ALA A 282 11.84 21.61 2.41
N LEU A 283 12.22 21.77 1.14
CA LEU A 283 13.50 22.35 0.72
C LEU A 283 13.56 23.88 0.96
N ASP A 284 12.45 24.61 0.79
CA ASP A 284 12.38 26.03 1.12
C ASP A 284 12.71 26.27 2.61
N LEU A 285 12.24 25.36 3.49
CA LEU A 285 12.51 25.42 4.93
C LEU A 285 13.87 24.85 5.32
N ARG A 286 14.41 23.92 4.53
CA ARG A 286 15.72 23.27 4.75
C ARG A 286 16.38 22.91 3.42
N PRO A 287 17.14 23.85 2.81
CA PRO A 287 17.75 23.66 1.50
C PRO A 287 18.76 22.51 1.44
N ASP A 288 19.51 22.28 2.52
CA ASP A 288 20.58 21.27 2.60
C ASP A 288 20.05 19.85 2.90
N PHE A 289 18.75 19.60 2.73
CA PHE A 289 18.17 18.30 3.03
C PHE A 289 18.22 17.35 1.82
N GLU A 290 19.37 16.67 1.67
CA GLU A 290 19.64 15.74 0.56
C GLU A 290 18.50 14.74 0.25
N PRO A 291 17.83 14.11 1.25
CA PRO A 291 16.75 13.16 0.95
C PRO A 291 15.56 13.80 0.22
N ALA A 292 15.23 15.07 0.48
CA ALA A 292 14.17 15.74 -0.26
C ALA A 292 14.60 16.12 -1.68
N VAL A 293 15.88 16.48 -1.89
CA VAL A 293 16.43 16.72 -3.23
C VAL A 293 16.39 15.44 -4.07
N ALA A 294 16.82 14.32 -3.49
CA ALA A 294 16.77 13.01 -4.14
C ALA A 294 15.32 12.62 -4.51
N ALA A 295 14.39 12.72 -3.56
CA ALA A 295 12.99 12.42 -3.81
C ALA A 295 12.34 13.29 -4.90
N LEU A 296 12.71 14.58 -4.97
CA LEU A 296 12.21 15.48 -6.00
C LEU A 296 12.77 15.11 -7.38
N LYS A 297 14.08 14.81 -7.45
CA LYS A 297 14.73 14.34 -8.67
C LYS A 297 14.12 13.03 -9.17
N ASP A 298 13.79 12.11 -8.26
CA ASP A 298 13.12 10.85 -8.60
C ASP A 298 11.77 11.12 -9.27
N ILE A 299 11.00 12.09 -8.79
CA ILE A 299 9.71 12.50 -9.37
C ILE A 299 9.89 13.14 -10.76
N GLU A 300 10.87 14.03 -10.92
CA GLU A 300 11.16 14.69 -12.20
C GLU A 300 11.63 13.71 -13.28
N ASN A 301 12.28 12.61 -12.87
CA ASN A 301 12.69 11.54 -13.78
C ASN A 301 11.55 10.60 -14.20
N ILE A 302 10.36 10.73 -13.60
CA ILE A 302 9.20 9.91 -14.01
C ILE A 302 8.75 10.44 -15.37
N PRO A 303 8.76 9.60 -16.42
CA PRO A 303 8.37 10.06 -17.74
C PRO A 303 6.88 10.44 -17.74
N GLU A 304 6.60 11.75 -17.84
CA GLU A 304 5.27 12.30 -18.16
C GLU A 304 4.68 11.63 -19.41
N ALA A 305 5.56 11.12 -20.27
CA ALA A 305 5.23 10.34 -21.45
C ALA A 305 4.34 9.13 -21.16
N SER A 306 4.38 8.50 -19.99
CA SER A 306 3.50 7.35 -19.73
C SER A 306 2.02 7.75 -19.75
N VAL A 307 1.64 8.81 -19.04
CA VAL A 307 0.25 9.29 -18.99
C VAL A 307 -0.20 9.86 -20.34
N HIS A 308 0.67 10.63 -21.02
CA HIS A 308 0.36 11.15 -22.34
C HIS A 308 0.28 10.07 -23.42
N VAL A 309 1.12 9.04 -23.33
CA VAL A 309 1.05 7.87 -24.22
C VAL A 309 -0.21 7.08 -23.93
N TYR A 310 -0.56 6.78 -22.68
CA TYR A 310 -1.80 6.06 -22.36
C TYR A 310 -3.05 6.83 -22.77
N THR A 311 -3.09 8.15 -22.55
CA THR A 311 -4.22 8.98 -23.00
C THR A 311 -4.31 9.04 -24.52
N LEU A 312 -3.19 9.20 -25.24
CA LEU A 312 -3.18 9.11 -26.71
C LEU A 312 -3.62 7.73 -27.20
N LEU A 313 -3.18 6.66 -26.54
CA LEU A 313 -3.53 5.28 -26.90
C LEU A 313 -5.03 5.04 -26.68
N ILE A 314 -5.60 5.51 -25.57
CA ILE A 314 -7.06 5.47 -25.31
C ILE A 314 -7.81 6.24 -26.39
N ILE A 315 -7.37 7.46 -26.75
CA ILE A 315 -8.00 8.27 -27.80
C ILE A 315 -7.96 7.53 -29.14
N VAL A 316 -6.81 6.98 -29.53
CA VAL A 316 -6.65 6.20 -30.78
C VAL A 316 -7.57 4.97 -30.79
N CYS A 317 -7.64 4.22 -29.69
CA CYS A 317 -8.54 3.08 -29.57
C CYS A 317 -10.02 3.47 -29.71
N LEU A 318 -10.45 4.58 -29.08
CA LEU A 318 -11.81 5.09 -29.21
C LEU A 318 -12.13 5.51 -30.65
N VAL A 319 -11.23 6.23 -31.31
CA VAL A 319 -11.40 6.66 -32.72
C VAL A 319 -11.50 5.44 -33.65
N MET A 320 -10.62 4.45 -33.48
CA MET A 320 -10.67 3.21 -34.25
C MET A 320 -11.96 2.42 -34.01
N GLY A 321 -12.43 2.36 -32.76
CA GLY A 321 -13.71 1.73 -32.42
C GLY A 321 -14.89 2.39 -33.11
N VAL A 322 -14.94 3.73 -33.12
CA VAL A 322 -15.98 4.49 -33.83
C VAL A 322 -15.93 4.26 -35.34
N LEU A 323 -14.73 4.29 -35.94
CA LEU A 323 -14.54 4.01 -37.37
C LEU A 323 -15.02 2.61 -37.76
N LEU A 324 -14.76 1.59 -36.93
CA LEU A 324 -15.23 0.22 -37.17
C LEU A 324 -16.76 0.11 -37.12
N VAL A 325 -17.43 0.82 -36.21
CA VAL A 325 -18.90 0.87 -36.15
C VAL A 325 -19.49 1.57 -37.38
N ILE A 326 -18.87 2.65 -37.86
CA ILE A 326 -19.30 3.33 -39.08
C ILE A 326 -19.15 2.38 -40.28
N LEU A 327 -18.01 1.71 -40.42
CA LEU A 327 -17.77 0.79 -41.52
C LEU A 327 -18.74 -0.40 -41.51
N SER A 328 -19.05 -0.99 -40.35
CA SER A 328 -20.03 -2.07 -40.26
C SER A 328 -21.46 -1.61 -40.57
N SER A 329 -21.80 -0.36 -40.27
CA SER A 329 -23.11 0.22 -40.64
C SER A 329 -23.23 0.50 -42.15
N VAL A 330 -22.14 0.89 -42.81
CA VAL A 330 -22.09 1.12 -44.26
C VAL A 330 -22.13 -0.19 -45.04
N ASP A 331 -21.44 -1.24 -44.55
CA ASP A 331 -21.48 -2.57 -45.16
C ASP A 331 -22.91 -3.15 -45.10
N SER A 332 -23.67 -2.85 -44.03
CA SER A 332 -25.09 -3.20 -43.91
C SER A 332 -26.01 -2.38 -44.84
N GLY A 333 -25.52 -1.28 -45.41
CA GLY A 333 -26.26 -0.36 -46.29
C GLY A 333 -26.03 -0.59 -47.78
N ASN A 334 -25.03 -1.38 -48.18
CA ASN A 334 -24.68 -1.61 -49.59
C ASN A 334 -25.36 -2.84 -50.23
N ASP A 335 -26.23 -3.55 -49.50
CA ASP A 335 -27.02 -4.68 -50.03
C ASP A 335 -28.34 -4.27 -50.72
N VAL A 336 -28.52 -3.00 -51.10
CA VAL A 336 -29.72 -2.52 -51.79
C VAL A 336 -29.35 -1.86 -53.12
N GLU A 337 -29.11 -2.67 -54.16
CA GLU A 337 -29.71 -2.51 -55.50
C GLU A 337 -29.23 -3.59 -56.49
N GLU A 338 -30.08 -4.60 -56.74
CA GLU A 338 -30.22 -5.16 -58.09
C GLU A 338 -31.71 -5.48 -58.35
N HIS A 339 -32.46 -4.48 -58.79
CA HIS A 339 -33.86 -4.64 -59.20
C HIS A 339 -33.91 -5.18 -60.65
N LYS A 340 -34.35 -6.43 -60.84
CA LYS A 340 -34.98 -6.85 -62.11
C LYS A 340 -36.49 -6.96 -61.92
N THR A 341 -37.18 -5.94 -62.45
CA THR A 341 -38.62 -5.93 -62.68
C THR A 341 -39.01 -7.04 -63.66
N HIS A 342 -39.87 -7.96 -63.24
CA HIS A 342 -40.73 -8.69 -64.19
C HIS A 342 -42.19 -8.40 -63.86
N ARG A 343 -42.82 -7.61 -64.73
CA ARG A 343 -44.27 -7.39 -64.77
C ARG A 343 -44.96 -8.75 -64.94
N HIS A 344 -45.96 -9.04 -64.11
CA HIS A 344 -47.19 -9.67 -64.58
C HIS A 344 -48.39 -9.09 -63.86
N PHE A 345 -49.21 -8.41 -64.66
CA PHE A 345 -50.55 -7.92 -64.36
C PHE A 345 -51.47 -9.12 -64.09
N ASN A 346 -52.24 -9.09 -63.01
CA ASN A 346 -53.59 -9.65 -63.01
C ASN A 346 -54.49 -8.85 -62.06
N ARG A 347 -55.38 -8.08 -62.69
CA ARG A 347 -56.57 -7.48 -62.07
C ARG A 347 -57.51 -8.61 -61.64
N ALA A 348 -57.97 -8.62 -60.38
CA ALA A 348 -59.36 -8.90 -60.05
C ALA A 348 -59.65 -8.64 -58.55
N MET A 349 -60.67 -7.83 -58.33
CA MET A 349 -61.59 -7.82 -57.18
C MET A 349 -61.04 -7.54 -55.77
N ALA A 350 -61.25 -6.29 -55.33
CA ALA A 350 -61.69 -6.03 -53.96
C ALA A 350 -62.62 -4.81 -53.96
N MET A 351 -63.91 -5.06 -54.18
CA MET A 351 -64.95 -4.15 -53.71
C MET A 351 -65.93 -4.93 -52.82
N ARG A 352 -66.27 -4.27 -51.72
CA ARG A 352 -67.55 -4.31 -50.99
C ARG A 352 -67.68 -5.34 -49.87
N SER A 353 -67.60 -4.86 -48.63
CA SER A 353 -68.81 -4.76 -47.79
C SER A 353 -68.61 -3.80 -46.62
N LEU A 354 -69.70 -3.11 -46.30
CA LEU A 354 -69.89 -2.04 -45.32
C LEU A 354 -70.22 -2.58 -43.92
N ARG A 355 -70.24 -1.62 -42.97
CA ARG A 355 -70.76 -1.60 -41.58
C ARG A 355 -69.67 -1.87 -40.53
N GLY A 356 -69.33 -0.98 -39.61
CA GLY A 356 -69.97 0.25 -39.13
C GLY A 356 -70.39 0.07 -37.68
N VAL A 357 -69.61 0.60 -36.73
CA VAL A 357 -70.05 1.07 -35.40
C VAL A 357 -69.03 2.12 -34.94
N SER A 358 -69.53 3.20 -34.35
CA SER A 358 -68.84 4.47 -34.09
C SER A 358 -68.61 4.77 -32.59
N PHE A 359 -67.67 5.69 -32.33
CA PHE A 359 -67.54 6.60 -31.16
C PHE A 359 -67.15 5.96 -29.79
N SER A 360 -66.34 6.57 -28.91
CA SER A 360 -65.94 7.98 -28.73
C SER A 360 -64.67 8.13 -27.85
N GLY A 361 -63.94 9.23 -28.03
CA GLY A 361 -62.86 9.74 -27.16
C GLY A 361 -62.67 11.25 -27.38
N PRO A 362 -62.17 12.02 -26.40
CA PRO A 362 -62.91 13.14 -25.81
C PRO A 362 -62.62 14.52 -26.41
N ARG A 363 -63.64 15.40 -26.38
CA ARG A 363 -63.49 16.85 -26.64
C ARG A 363 -63.27 17.59 -25.33
N GLY A 364 -62.17 18.33 -25.26
CA GLY A 364 -61.98 19.38 -24.27
C GLY A 364 -62.79 20.64 -24.62
N ARG A 365 -63.33 21.31 -23.59
CA ARG A 365 -63.59 22.76 -23.62
C ARG A 365 -63.81 23.34 -22.22
N LYS A 366 -62.93 24.32 -21.90
CA LYS A 366 -63.15 25.63 -21.25
C LYS A 366 -63.99 25.76 -19.96
N LYS A 367 -63.30 26.29 -18.94
CA LYS A 367 -63.57 27.50 -18.12
C LYS A 367 -65.03 27.91 -17.82
N GLY A 368 -65.29 28.08 -16.52
CA GLY A 368 -65.88 29.32 -15.97
C GLY A 368 -67.06 29.16 -15.01
N GLY A 369 -66.95 29.76 -13.82
CA GLY A 369 -68.09 30.43 -13.18
C GLY A 369 -68.63 29.83 -11.88
N SER A 370 -68.41 30.60 -10.80
CA SER A 370 -69.10 30.65 -9.50
C SER A 370 -68.86 29.57 -8.46
#